data_AF-A0A969NID1-F1
#
_entry.id   AF-A0A969NID1-F1
#
_cell.length_a   1.000
_cell.length_b   1.000
_cell.length_c   1.000
_cell.angle_alpha   90.00
_cell.angle_beta   90.00
_cell.angle_gamma   90.00
#
_symmetry.space_group_name_H-M   'P 1'
#
loop_
_entity.id
_entity.type
_entity.pdbx_description
1 polymer ?
#
loop_
_entity_poly.entity_id
_entity_poly.type
_entity_poly.pdbx_seq_one_letter_code
_entity_poly.pdbx_strand_id
1 'polypeptide(L)'
;SKAFNAGIKIFISTHSDYIIRELNNLIMLKQDSEKSKELQHKYGYSEDELLSFSELGVYVCGENHVLPVELTDTGFEIETIDTEINLLNQSSQDIFFSLHD
;
A
#
# COMPACT_ATOMS: atom_id res chain seq x y z
N SER A 1 -2.82 -9.40 6.14
CA SER A 1 -3.32 -10.22 5.01
C SER A 1 -3.99 -11.52 5.46
N LYS A 2 -3.47 -12.29 6.43
CA LYS A 2 -4.10 -13.56 6.89
C LYS A 2 -5.60 -13.47 7.20
N ALA A 3 -6.01 -12.42 7.90
CA ALA A 3 -7.43 -12.16 8.19
C ALA A 3 -8.28 -12.00 6.90
N PHE A 4 -7.75 -11.28 5.90
CA PHE A 4 -8.39 -11.13 4.60
C PHE A 4 -8.51 -12.48 3.89
N ASN A 5 -7.44 -13.27 3.85
CA ASN A 5 -7.44 -14.61 3.27
C ASN A 5 -8.33 -15.60 4.05
N ALA A 6 -8.68 -15.30 5.31
CA ALA A 6 -9.68 -16.04 6.09
C ALA A 6 -11.13 -15.61 5.80
N GLY A 7 -11.37 -14.72 4.81
CA GLY A 7 -12.69 -14.24 4.42
C GLY A 7 -13.20 -13.04 5.22
N ILE A 8 -12.34 -12.41 6.04
CA ILE A 8 -12.71 -11.20 6.79
C ILE A 8 -12.61 -10.00 5.85
N LYS A 9 -13.69 -9.22 5.75
CA LYS A 9 -13.69 -7.98 5.01
C LYS A 9 -12.89 -6.92 5.77
N ILE A 10 -11.87 -6.36 5.13
CA ILE A 10 -10.99 -5.35 5.71
C ILE A 10 -11.13 -4.05 4.90
N PHE A 11 -11.24 -2.93 5.61
CA PHE A 11 -11.15 -1.59 5.04
C PHE A 11 -9.97 -0.87 5.68
N ILE A 12 -9.10 -0.27 4.86
CA ILE A 12 -7.89 0.43 5.30
C ILE A 12 -7.85 1.79 4.62
N SER A 13 -7.68 2.86 5.40
CA SER A 13 -7.29 4.18 4.92
C SER A 13 -5.86 4.47 5.40
N THR A 14 -4.96 4.84 4.50
CA THR A 14 -3.54 5.05 4.85
C THR A 14 -2.89 6.10 3.96
N HIS A 15 -1.94 6.83 4.52
CA HIS A 15 -0.96 7.67 3.80
C HIS A 15 0.45 7.08 3.88
N SER A 16 0.58 5.83 4.36
CA SER A 16 1.87 5.17 4.57
C SER A 16 2.32 4.46 3.30
N ASP A 17 3.37 4.97 2.66
CA ASP A 17 4.05 4.29 1.55
C ASP A 17 4.54 2.90 1.92
N TYR A 18 4.93 2.72 3.18
CA TYR A 18 5.36 1.41 3.67
C TYR A 18 4.23 0.38 3.54
N ILE A 19 3.00 0.73 3.94
CA ILE A 19 1.86 -0.18 3.82
C ILE A 19 1.59 -0.50 2.34
N ILE A 20 1.68 0.50 1.45
CA ILE A 20 1.44 0.30 0.02
C ILE A 20 2.50 -0.61 -0.60
N ARG A 21 3.78 -0.35 -0.32
CA ARG A 21 4.89 -1.20 -0.75
C ARG A 21 4.72 -2.63 -0.28
N GLU A 22 4.28 -2.81 0.96
CA GLU A 22 4.04 -4.14 1.52
C GLU A 22 2.88 -4.85 0.82
N LEU A 23 1.76 -4.16 0.55
CA LEU A 23 0.66 -4.73 -0.23
C LEU A 23 1.11 -5.12 -1.63
N ASN A 24 1.92 -4.29 -2.30
CA ASN A 24 2.48 -4.60 -3.62
C ASN A 24 3.41 -5.82 -3.57
N ASN A 25 4.25 -5.95 -2.53
CA ASN A 25 5.09 -7.15 -2.33
C ASN A 25 4.22 -8.40 -2.22
N LEU A 26 3.16 -8.38 -1.40
CA LEU A 26 2.27 -9.52 -1.21
C LEU A 26 1.49 -9.90 -2.48
N ILE A 27 1.19 -8.92 -3.34
CA ILE A 27 0.58 -9.15 -4.67
C ILE A 27 1.60 -9.82 -5.60
N MET A 28 2.79 -9.24 -5.73
CA MET A 28 3.86 -9.74 -6.60
C MET A 28 4.28 -11.17 -6.22
N LEU A 29 4.37 -11.45 -4.92
CA LEU A 29 4.72 -12.78 -4.43
C LEU A 29 3.62 -13.83 -4.68
N LYS A 30 2.39 -13.43 -5.00
CA LYS A 30 1.35 -14.39 -5.38
C LYS A 30 1.52 -14.95 -6.80
N GLN A 31 2.46 -14.43 -7.58
CA GLN A 31 2.82 -15.00 -8.88
C GLN A 31 3.42 -16.41 -8.65
N ASP A 32 2.62 -17.46 -8.84
CA ASP A 32 2.98 -18.88 -8.62
C ASP A 32 4.13 -19.33 -9.55
N SER A 33 5.33 -18.91 -9.20
CA SER A 33 6.59 -19.15 -9.90
C SER A 33 7.64 -19.63 -8.91
N GLU A 34 8.59 -20.42 -9.38
CA GLU A 34 9.69 -20.92 -8.53
C GLU A 34 10.45 -19.77 -7.86
N LYS A 35 10.72 -18.69 -8.61
CA LYS A 35 11.38 -17.50 -8.08
C LYS A 35 10.57 -16.82 -6.98
N SER A 36 9.25 -16.80 -7.09
CA SER A 36 8.41 -16.24 -6.03
C SER A 36 8.50 -17.09 -4.76
N LYS A 37 8.39 -18.42 -4.87
CA LYS A 37 8.51 -19.34 -3.73
C LYS A 37 9.87 -19.21 -3.03
N GLU A 38 10.95 -19.06 -3.79
CA GLU A 38 12.28 -18.78 -3.25
C GLU A 38 12.32 -17.46 -2.45
N LEU A 39 11.73 -16.38 -2.98
CA LEU A 39 11.69 -15.08 -2.31
C LEU A 39 10.81 -15.10 -1.07
N GLN A 40 9.67 -15.80 -1.11
CA GLN A 40 8.80 -16.00 0.06
C GLN A 40 9.59 -16.67 1.20
N HIS A 41 10.26 -17.79 0.92
CA HIS A 41 11.08 -18.48 1.91
C HIS A 41 12.24 -17.61 2.42
N LYS A 42 12.91 -16.86 1.53
CA LYS A 42 14.02 -15.98 1.90
C LYS A 42 13.61 -14.86 2.86
N TYR A 43 12.43 -14.28 2.67
CA TYR A 43 11.96 -13.12 3.44
C TYR A 43 10.94 -13.48 4.52
N GLY A 44 10.56 -14.76 4.64
CA GLY A 44 9.67 -15.24 5.70
C GLY A 44 8.18 -15.01 5.45
N TYR A 45 7.77 -14.84 4.19
CA TYR A 45 6.35 -14.77 3.82
C TYR A 45 5.74 -16.16 3.76
N SER A 46 4.51 -16.29 4.25
CA SER A 46 3.73 -17.51 4.08
C SER A 46 2.63 -17.36 3.02
N GLU A 47 2.24 -18.46 2.39
CA GLU A 47 1.25 -18.47 1.31
C GLU A 47 -0.10 -17.84 1.73
N ASP A 48 -0.50 -18.02 2.99
CA ASP A 48 -1.71 -17.43 3.57
C ASP A 48 -1.61 -15.92 3.82
N GLU A 49 -0.48 -15.29 3.53
CA GLU A 49 -0.27 -13.85 3.57
C GLU A 49 -0.38 -13.19 2.20
N LEU A 50 -0.27 -13.96 1.12
CA LEU A 50 -0.23 -13.44 -0.24
C LEU A 50 -1.60 -12.91 -0.68
N LEU A 51 -1.60 -11.83 -1.45
CA LEU A 51 -2.81 -11.11 -1.84
C LEU A 51 -3.10 -11.28 -3.33
N SER A 52 -4.34 -11.60 -3.67
CA SER A 52 -4.76 -11.61 -5.08
C SER A 52 -5.24 -10.21 -5.45
N PHE A 53 -4.56 -9.54 -6.39
CA PHE A 53 -4.95 -8.18 -6.81
C PHE A 53 -6.40 -8.11 -7.34
N SER A 54 -6.93 -9.21 -7.87
CA SER A 54 -8.32 -9.32 -8.33
C SER A 54 -9.38 -9.25 -7.21
N GLU A 55 -8.97 -9.44 -5.96
CA GLU A 55 -9.83 -9.38 -4.78
C GLU A 55 -9.65 -8.07 -3.98
N LEU A 56 -8.83 -7.15 -4.48
CA LEU A 56 -8.58 -5.84 -3.88
C LEU A 56 -9.30 -4.73 -4.67
N GLY A 57 -9.83 -3.75 -3.93
CA GLY A 57 -10.27 -2.48 -4.48
C GLY A 57 -9.49 -1.35 -3.83
N VAL A 58 -8.74 -0.58 -4.63
CA VAL A 58 -7.95 0.55 -4.17
C VAL A 58 -8.54 1.83 -4.75
N TYR A 59 -8.64 2.85 -3.90
CA TYR A 59 -9.24 4.12 -4.25
C TYR A 59 -8.42 5.27 -3.67
N VAL A 60 -8.26 6.33 -4.45
CA VAL A 60 -7.72 7.61 -3.98
C VAL A 60 -8.90 8.52 -3.63
N CYS A 61 -8.93 8.98 -2.39
CA CYS A 61 -9.93 9.92 -1.91
C CYS A 61 -9.35 11.34 -1.93
N GLY A 62 -9.86 12.18 -2.82
CA GLY A 62 -9.63 13.63 -2.81
C GLY A 62 -10.74 14.37 -2.07
N GLU A 63 -10.67 15.71 -2.03
CA GLU A 63 -11.61 16.55 -1.29
C GLU A 63 -13.09 16.32 -1.64
N ASN A 64 -13.39 16.03 -2.91
CA ASN A 64 -14.77 15.87 -3.40
C ASN A 64 -14.94 14.73 -4.41
N HIS A 65 -13.94 13.85 -4.56
CA HIS A 65 -14.00 12.75 -5.50
C HIS A 65 -13.26 11.53 -4.96
N VAL A 66 -13.71 10.35 -5.39
CA VAL A 66 -13.05 9.09 -5.13
C VAL A 66 -12.75 8.47 -6.49
N LEU A 67 -11.48 8.22 -6.77
CA LEU A 67 -11.03 7.64 -8.03
C LEU A 67 -10.52 6.22 -7.80
N PRO A 68 -11.00 5.22 -8.57
CA PRO A 68 -10.42 3.89 -8.51
C PRO A 68 -8.99 3.93 -9.05
N VAL A 69 -8.11 3.12 -8.45
CA VAL A 69 -6.75 2.89 -8.93
C VAL A 69 -6.73 1.61 -9.74
N GLU A 70 -5.97 1.58 -10.83
CA GLU A 70 -5.75 0.34 -11.58
C GLU A 70 -4.78 -0.58 -10.82
N LEU A 71 -5.15 -1.84 -10.67
CA LEU A 71 -4.31 -2.88 -10.06
C LEU A 71 -3.82 -3.85 -11.13
N THR A 72 -2.58 -4.28 -10.98
CA THR A 72 -1.97 -5.34 -11.79
C THR A 72 -1.38 -6.43 -10.90
N ASP A 73 -0.83 -7.46 -11.53
CA ASP A 73 -0.04 -8.50 -10.87
C ASP A 73 1.29 -8.00 -10.28
N THR A 74 1.66 -6.74 -10.53
CA THR A 74 2.79 -6.05 -9.90
C THR A 74 2.38 -5.07 -8.80
N GLY A 75 1.09 -4.96 -8.50
CA GLY A 75 0.56 -4.06 -7.48
C GLY A 75 -0.13 -2.83 -8.08
N PHE A 76 -0.03 -1.69 -7.40
CA PHE A 76 -0.62 -0.41 -7.80
C PHE A 76 0.27 0.75 -7.39
N GLU A 77 0.09 1.89 -8.06
CA GLU A 77 0.82 3.13 -7.79
C GLU A 77 -0.16 4.26 -7.43
N ILE A 78 0.22 5.10 -6.48
CA ILE A 78 -0.59 6.24 -6.04
C ILE A 78 0.29 7.50 -6.11
N GLU A 79 0.13 8.29 -7.17
CA GLU A 79 0.93 9.50 -7.42
C GLU A 79 0.74 10.58 -6.34
N THR A 80 -0.43 10.62 -5.69
CA THR A 80 -0.77 11.71 -4.76
C THR A 80 -0.06 11.62 -3.41
N ILE A 81 0.46 10.45 -3.02
CA ILE A 81 0.98 10.27 -1.64
C ILE A 81 2.28 11.03 -1.43
N ASP A 82 3.18 11.02 -2.41
CA ASP A 82 4.41 11.82 -2.35
C ASP A 82 4.10 13.31 -2.19
N THR A 83 3.02 13.79 -2.81
CA THR A 83 2.59 15.19 -2.71
C THR A 83 2.09 15.53 -1.31
N GLU A 84 1.23 14.67 -0.73
CA GLU A 84 0.68 14.87 0.62
C GLU A 84 1.75 14.78 1.71
N ILE A 85 2.70 13.85 1.59
CA ILE A 85 3.84 13.74 2.52
C ILE A 85 4.69 15.00 2.47
N ASN A 86 4.97 15.53 1.27
CA ASN A 86 5.72 16.77 1.13
C ASN A 86 4.97 17.96 1.74
N LEU A 87 3.65 18.03 1.57
CA LEU A 87 2.81 19.08 2.17
C LEU A 87 2.81 19.02 3.71
N LEU A 88 2.70 17.82 4.28
CA LEU A 88 2.79 17.58 5.73
C LEU A 88 4.16 17.95 6.30
N ASN A 89 5.23 17.61 5.58
CA ASN A 89 6.59 17.99 5.98
C ASN A 89 6.79 19.50 5.93
N GLN A 90 6.30 20.15 4.87
CA GLN A 90 6.39 21.60 4.70
C GLN A 90 5.62 22.35 5.79
N SER A 91 4.37 21.97 6.04
CA SER A 91 3.56 22.58 7.10
C SER A 91 4.17 22.40 8.50
N SER A 92 4.78 21.23 8.77
CA SER A 92 5.49 21.00 10.04
C SER A 92 6.73 21.89 10.19
N GLN A 93 7.50 22.09 9.12
CA GLN A 93 8.64 23.00 9.12
C GLN A 93 8.21 24.45 9.35
N ASP A 94 7.17 24.91 8.64
CA ASP A 94 6.64 26.27 8.77
C ASP A 94 6.19 26.57 10.21
N ILE A 95 5.47 25.63 10.85
CA ILE A 95 5.06 25.75 12.25
C ILE A 95 6.27 25.84 13.18
N PHE A 96 7.28 24.99 12.98
CA PHE A 96 8.46 24.95 13.85
C PHE A 96 9.23 26.26 13.80
N PHE A 97 9.56 26.76 12.61
CA PHE A 97 10.29 28.02 12.45
C PHE A 97 9.48 29.21 12.95
N SER A 98 8.19 29.29 12.62
CA SER A 98 7.34 30.41 13.05
C SER A 98 7.15 30.54 14.57
N LEU A 99 7.33 29.44 15.32
CA LEU A 99 7.15 29.41 16.78
C LEU A 99 8.47 29.43 17.57
N HIS A 100 9.61 29.25 16.91
CA HIS A 100 10.94 29.22 17.54
C HIS A 100 11.89 30.32 17.03
N ASP A 101 11.36 31.26 16.23
CA ASP A 101 11.97 32.56 15.90
C ASP A 101 11.41 33.69 16.78
#